data_AF-A0A2M7XUW5-F1
#
_entry.id   AF-A0A2M7XUW5-F1
#
_cell.length_a   1.000
_cell.length_b   1.000
_cell.length_c   1.000
_cell.angle_alpha   90.00
_cell.angle_beta   90.00
_cell.angle_gamma   90.00
#
_symmetry.space_group_name_H-M   'P 1'
#
loop_
_entity.id
_entity.type
_entity.pdbx_description
1 polymer ?
#
loop_
_entity_poly.entity_id
_entity_poly.type
_entity_poly.pdbx_seq_one_letter_code
_entity_poly.pdbx_strand_id
1 'polypeptide(L)' 'DYYKKDAIRWAWELFTDVWGIPKDKLYATVYKNDDEAFDLWLSETDILP' A
#
# COMPACT_ATOMS: atom_id res chain seq x y z
N ASP A 1 4.79 -15.88 1.58
CA ASP A 1 5.34 -14.54 1.86
C ASP A 1 4.37 -13.66 2.65
N TYR A 2 4.30 -13.84 3.98
CA TYR A 2 3.37 -13.09 4.84
C TYR A 2 3.86 -11.65 5.15
N TYR A 3 5.16 -11.39 4.93
CA TYR A 3 5.82 -10.16 5.38
C TYR A 3 5.44 -8.91 4.56
N LYS A 4 5.32 -9.04 3.24
CA LYS A 4 4.99 -7.90 2.36
C LYS A 4 3.57 -7.40 2.62
N LYS A 5 2.62 -8.32 2.80
CA LYS A 5 1.21 -8.01 3.02
C LYS A 5 0.98 -7.20 4.30
N ASP A 6 1.49 -7.73 5.43
CA ASP A 6 1.34 -7.05 6.71
C ASP A 6 2.12 -5.73 6.76
N ALA A 7 3.28 -5.66 6.11
CA ALA A 7 4.06 -4.42 6.01
C ALA A 7 3.30 -3.31 5.25
N ILE A 8 2.66 -3.64 4.12
CA ILE A 8 1.86 -2.68 3.35
C ILE A 8 0.67 -2.19 4.19
N ARG A 9 -0.02 -3.11 4.87
CA ARG A 9 -1.17 -2.78 5.72
C ARG A 9 -0.80 -1.86 6.87
N TRP A 10 0.28 -2.16 7.60
CA TRP A 10 0.74 -1.32 8.72
C TRP A 10 1.22 0.05 8.25
N ALA A 11 1.92 0.10 7.11
CA ALA A 11 2.32 1.38 6.52
C ALA A 11 1.09 2.23 6.16
N TRP A 12 0.09 1.62 5.51
CA TRP A 12 -1.14 2.31 5.12
C TRP A 12 -1.91 2.84 6.33
N GLU A 13 -2.15 2.01 7.34
CA GLU A 13 -2.83 2.40 8.58
C GLU A 13 -2.09 3.52 9.31
N LEU A 14 -0.76 3.49 9.35
CA LEU A 14 0.03 4.55 9.96
C LEU A 14 -0.17 5.89 9.23
N PHE A 15 -0.11 5.90 7.91
CA PHE A 15 -0.24 7.13 7.13
C PHE A 15 -1.67 7.68 7.14
N THR A 16 -2.69 6.83 7.03
CA THR A 16 -4.08 7.27 6.90
C THR A 16 -4.78 7.45 8.24
N ASP A 17 -4.55 6.55 9.19
CA ASP A 17 -5.33 6.51 10.43
C ASP A 17 -4.61 7.22 11.57
N VAL A 18 -3.29 7.03 11.70
CA VAL A 18 -2.50 7.68 12.76
C VAL A 18 -2.12 9.11 12.36
N TRP A 19 -1.60 9.29 11.14
CA TRP A 19 -1.17 10.61 10.67
C TRP A 19 -2.28 11.41 9.98
N GLY A 20 -3.41 10.77 9.65
CA GLY A 20 -4.54 11.45 9.03
C GLY A 20 -4.25 11.98 7.62
N ILE A 21 -3.27 11.40 6.92
CA ILE A 21 -2.91 11.85 5.58
C ILE A 21 -4.04 11.44 4.61
N PRO A 22 -4.53 12.37 3.78
CA PRO A 22 -5.52 12.06 2.77
C PRO A 22 -5.01 10.99 1.80
N LYS A 23 -5.78 9.91 1.63
CA LYS A 23 -5.44 8.75 0.79
C LYS A 23 -5.19 9.13 -0.67
N ASP A 24 -5.88 10.15 -1.16
CA ASP A 24 -5.75 10.73 -2.50
C ASP A 24 -4.37 11.39 -2.76
N LYS A 25 -3.59 11.64 -1.71
CA LYS A 25 -2.24 12.21 -1.80
C LYS A 25 -1.14 11.17 -1.63
N LEU A 26 -1.47 9.91 -1.38
CA LEU A 26 -0.52 8.83 -1.20
C LEU A 26 -0.35 8.08 -2.52
N TYR A 27 0.90 7.91 -2.95
CA TYR A 27 1.26 7.15 -4.13
C TYR A 27 2.23 6.05 -3.74
N ALA A 28 1.98 4.83 -4.20
CA ALA A 28 2.90 3.71 -4.05
C ALA A 28 3.56 3.41 -5.40
N THR A 29 4.86 3.11 -5.37
CA THR A 29 5.62 2.67 -6.54
C THR A 29 6.12 1.27 -6.32
N VAL A 30 5.86 0.38 -7.28
CA VAL A 30 6.35 -0.99 -7.26
C VAL A 30 7.44 -1.19 -8.30
N TYR A 31 8.27 -2.21 -8.09
CA TYR A 31 9.27 -2.58 -9.08
C TYR A 31 8.60 -3.21 -10.31
N LYS A 32 9.09 -2.90 -11.51
CA LYS A 32 8.43 -3.26 -12.79
C LYS A 32 8.15 -4.77 -12.97
N ASN A 33 8.94 -5.63 -12.32
CA ASN A 33 8.79 -7.08 -12.41
C ASN A 33 8.22 -7.71 -11.13
N ASP A 34 7.76 -6.90 -10.17
CA ASP A 34 7.14 -7.37 -8.92
C ASP A 34 5.62 -7.21 -9.01
N ASP A 35 5.01 -8.03 -9.87
CA ASP A 35 3.56 -8.08 -10.08
C ASP A 35 2.83 -8.49 -8.78
N GLU A 36 3.49 -9.31 -7.95
CA GLU A 36 2.98 -9.68 -6.62
C GLU A 36 2.81 -8.45 -5.73
N ALA A 37 3.80 -7.57 -5.66
CA ALA A 37 3.69 -6.34 -4.90
C ALA A 37 2.60 -5.41 -5.47
N PHE A 38 2.47 -5.33 -6.80
CA PHE A 38 1.42 -4.53 -7.44
C PHE A 38 0.02 -4.99 -7.03
N ASP A 39 -0.25 -6.29 -7.12
CA ASP A 39 -1.54 -6.87 -6.74
C ASP A 39 -1.81 -6.72 -5.24
N LEU A 40 -0.78 -6.84 -4.39
CA LEU A 40 -0.91 -6.62 -2.96
C LEU A 40 -1.25 -5.18 -2.61
N TRP A 41 -0.64 -4.19 -3.29
CA TRP A 41 -1.00 -2.79 -3.09
C TRP A 41 -2.45 -2.53 -3.51
N LEU A 42 -2.90 -3.04 -4.66
CA LEU A 42 -4.29 -2.90 -5.12
C LEU A 42 -5.30 -3.61 -4.21
N SER A 43 -4.93 -4.76 -3.64
CA SER A 43 -5.84 -5.56 -2.81
C SER A 43 -5.94 -5.04 -1.38
N GLU A 44 -4.87 -4.48 -0.83
CA GLU A 44 -4.79 -4.09 0.58
C GLU A 44 -4.92 -2.58 0.82
N THR A 45 -4.91 -1.76 -0.23
CA THR A 45 -5.03 -0.30 -0.13
C THR A 45 -6.05 0.26 -1.11
N ASP A 46 -6.59 1.43 -0.79
CA ASP A 46 -7.59 2.11 -1.64
C ASP A 46 -6.94 2.93 -2.78
N ILE A 47 -5.73 2.57 -3.19
CA ILE A 47 -5.00 3.29 -4.23
C ILE A 47 -5.62 2.93 -5.58
N LEU A 48 -6.09 3.94 -6.31
CA LEU A 48 -6.63 3.76 -7.66
C LEU A 48 -5.45 3.67 -8.67
N PRO A 49 -5.51 2.73 -9.63
CA PRO A 49 -4.48 2.58 -10.66
C PRO A 49 -4.43 3.76 -11.65
#